data_AF-A0A1F1VZC4-F1
#
_entry.id   AF-A0A1F1VZC4-F1
#
_cell.length_a   1.000
_cell.length_b   1.000
_cell.length_c   1.000
_cell.angle_alpha   90.00
_cell.angle_beta   90.00
_cell.angle_gamma   90.00
#
_symmetry.space_group_name_H-M   'P 1'
#
loop_
_entity.id
_entity.type
_entity.pdbx_description
1 polymer ?
#
loop_
_entity_poly.entity_id
_entity_poly.type
_entity_poly.pdbx_seq_one_letter_code
_entity_poly.pdbx_strand_id
1 'polypeptide(L)'
;MSGNESRTDVGEETPATADSAYRPAPRPPVPAPPRADVALTAAQGLHDHTDELVQIAQMPLEERAAALAAIHEDLASVLHKAEG
;
A
#
# COMPACT_ATOMS: atom_id res chain seq x y z
N MET A 1 18.35 7.58 -52.90
CA MET A 1 17.12 6.88 -53.29
C MET A 1 17.50 5.44 -53.62
N SER A 2 17.12 4.48 -52.78
CA SER A 2 17.35 3.05 -53.01
C SER A 2 15.97 2.39 -53.10
N GLY A 3 15.64 1.89 -54.30
CA GLY A 3 14.36 1.29 -54.61
C GLY A 3 14.14 0.00 -53.83
N ASN A 4 13.03 -0.07 -53.12
CA ASN A 4 12.45 -1.30 -52.63
C ASN A 4 11.45 -1.76 -53.69
N GLU A 5 11.80 -2.81 -54.40
CA GLU A 5 10.86 -3.63 -55.16
C GLU A 5 11.15 -5.10 -54.82
N SER A 6 10.19 -5.76 -54.18
CA SER A 6 9.67 -7.05 -54.65
C SER A 6 8.43 -7.44 -53.84
N ARG A 7 7.39 -7.69 -54.61
CA ARG A 7 6.01 -8.02 -54.25
C ARG A 7 5.90 -9.37 -53.55
N THR A 8 5.03 -9.39 -52.55
CA THR A 8 4.02 -10.41 -52.21
C THR A 8 4.32 -11.86 -52.63
N ASP A 9 4.51 -12.72 -51.63
CA ASP A 9 4.08 -14.12 -51.73
C ASP A 9 3.07 -14.39 -50.61
N VAL A 10 1.90 -14.86 -51.02
CA VAL A 10 0.76 -15.22 -50.19
C VAL A 10 1.03 -16.62 -49.67
N GLY A 11 1.52 -16.71 -48.43
CA GLY A 11 1.67 -17.96 -47.70
C GLY A 11 0.57 -18.08 -46.66
N GLU A 12 -0.60 -18.51 -47.11
CA GLU A 12 -1.57 -19.35 -46.41
C GLU A 12 -1.86 -19.05 -44.93
N GLU A 13 -3.04 -18.48 -44.71
CA GLU A 13 -3.83 -18.67 -43.49
C GLU A 13 -3.86 -20.16 -43.11
N THR A 14 -3.10 -20.52 -42.08
CA THR A 14 -3.52 -21.59 -41.18
C THR A 14 -3.98 -20.90 -39.90
N PRO A 15 -5.29 -20.88 -39.59
CA PRO A 15 -5.70 -20.61 -38.22
C PRO A 15 -5.17 -21.80 -37.43
N ALA A 16 -4.02 -21.62 -36.79
CA ALA A 16 -3.53 -22.57 -35.82
C ALA A 16 -4.67 -22.78 -34.83
N THR A 17 -5.24 -23.98 -34.95
CA THR A 17 -6.18 -24.66 -34.08
C THR A 17 -6.37 -23.92 -32.77
N ALA A 18 -7.61 -23.51 -32.51
CA ALA A 18 -8.04 -22.99 -31.23
C ALA A 18 -7.52 -23.92 -30.11
N ASP A 19 -6.40 -23.54 -29.48
CA ASP A 19 -5.97 -24.15 -28.24
C ASP A 19 -6.87 -23.57 -27.14
N SER A 20 -8.04 -24.18 -27.04
CA SER A 20 -9.11 -23.88 -26.09
C SER A 20 -8.73 -24.30 -24.67
N ALA A 21 -7.50 -24.02 -24.24
CA ALA A 21 -6.99 -24.38 -22.93
C ALA A 21 -6.14 -23.31 -22.26
N TYR A 22 -6.21 -22.02 -22.67
CA TYR A 22 -5.69 -20.95 -21.83
C TYR A 22 -6.55 -20.81 -20.56
N ARG A 23 -6.22 -21.62 -19.55
CA ARG A 23 -6.78 -21.51 -18.20
C ARG A 23 -5.93 -20.47 -17.47
N PRO A 24 -6.51 -19.33 -17.05
CA PRO A 24 -5.77 -18.37 -16.25
C PRO A 24 -5.21 -19.07 -15.02
N ALA A 25 -3.93 -18.87 -14.75
CA ALA A 25 -3.32 -19.36 -13.52
C ALA A 25 -4.12 -18.80 -12.31
N PRO A 26 -4.35 -19.60 -11.26
CA PRO A 26 -5.03 -19.11 -10.06
C PRO A 26 -4.32 -17.87 -9.54
N ARG A 27 -5.05 -16.77 -9.36
CA ARG A 27 -4.49 -15.56 -8.76
C ARG A 27 -4.03 -15.89 -7.34
N PRO A 28 -2.87 -15.37 -6.90
CA PRO A 28 -2.43 -15.56 -5.53
C PRO A 28 -3.51 -15.05 -4.55
N PRO A 29 -3.67 -15.71 -3.39
CA PRO A 29 -4.63 -15.31 -2.40
C PRO A 29 -4.34 -13.87 -1.94
N VAL A 30 -5.40 -13.08 -1.79
CA VAL A 30 -5.29 -11.73 -1.27
C VAL A 30 -4.95 -11.82 0.22
N PRO A 31 -3.97 -11.05 0.73
CA PRO A 31 -3.70 -10.98 2.16
C PRO A 31 -4.97 -10.67 2.93
N ALA A 32 -5.16 -11.35 4.06
CA ALA A 32 -6.30 -11.08 4.93
C ALA A 32 -6.21 -9.65 5.47
N PRO A 33 -7.35 -8.94 5.58
CA PRO A 33 -7.35 -7.60 6.17
C PRO A 33 -6.87 -7.65 7.63
N PRO A 34 -6.24 -6.57 8.13
CA PRO A 34 -5.80 -6.48 9.50
C PRO A 34 -6.93 -6.76 10.50
N ARG A 35 -6.60 -7.42 11.61
CA ARG A 35 -7.56 -7.79 12.65
C ARG A 35 -7.97 -6.56 13.46
N ALA A 36 -9.17 -6.05 13.19
CA ALA A 36 -9.72 -4.86 13.83
C ALA A 36 -9.88 -5.01 15.37
N ASP A 37 -10.07 -6.23 15.86
CA ASP A 37 -10.13 -6.58 17.27
C ASP A 37 -8.81 -6.35 18.02
N VAL A 38 -7.69 -6.64 17.36
CA VAL A 38 -6.35 -6.37 17.90
C VAL A 38 -6.10 -4.86 17.95
N ALA A 39 -6.45 -4.14 16.88
CA ALA A 39 -6.34 -2.69 16.84
C ALA A 39 -7.23 -1.99 17.89
N LEU A 40 -8.45 -2.50 18.12
CA LEU A 40 -9.37 -1.97 19.13
C LEU A 40 -8.84 -2.18 20.55
N THR A 41 -8.26 -3.36 20.81
CA THR A 41 -7.64 -3.67 22.11
C THR A 41 -6.42 -2.78 22.35
N ALA A 42 -5.59 -2.53 21.33
CA ALA A 42 -4.47 -1.61 21.42
C ALA A 42 -4.94 -0.16 21.69
N ALA A 43 -6.05 0.26 21.06
CA ALA A 43 -6.61 1.60 21.25
C ALA A 43 -7.18 1.84 22.67
N GLN A 44 -7.63 0.80 23.37
CA GLN A 44 -8.15 0.93 24.74
C GLN A 44 -7.08 1.32 25.78
N GLY A 45 -5.80 1.08 25.48
CA GLY A 45 -4.67 1.46 26.33
C GLY A 45 -3.95 2.74 25.88
N LEU A 46 -4.47 3.45 24.87
CA LEU A 46 -3.82 4.62 24.30
C LEU A 46 -3.85 5.79 25.29
N HIS A 47 -2.73 6.50 25.39
CA HIS A 47 -2.66 7.73 26.17
C HIS A 47 -3.52 8.82 25.52
N ASP A 48 -4.26 9.57 26.34
CA ASP A 48 -5.00 10.75 25.86
C ASP A 48 -4.07 11.97 25.82
N HIS A 49 -3.71 12.39 24.61
CA HIS A 49 -2.82 13.53 24.39
C HIS A 49 -3.54 14.90 24.38
N THR A 50 -4.84 14.98 24.71
CA THR A 50 -5.61 16.22 24.58
C THR A 50 -5.00 17.38 25.38
N ASP A 51 -4.68 17.15 26.65
CA ASP A 51 -4.07 18.18 27.52
C ASP A 51 -2.63 18.52 27.10
N GLU A 52 -1.90 17.54 26.55
CA GLU A 52 -0.54 17.73 26.04
C GLU A 52 -0.55 18.60 24.78
N LEU A 53 -1.51 18.37 23.87
CA LEU A 53 -1.68 19.18 22.66
C LEU A 53 -2.05 20.64 22.99
N VAL A 54 -2.84 20.88 24.04
CA VAL A 54 -3.13 22.23 24.53
C VAL A 54 -1.86 22.93 25.01
N GLN A 55 -0.98 22.21 25.72
CA GLN A 55 0.31 22.75 26.18
C GLN A 55 1.27 23.01 25.01
N ILE A 56 1.35 22.08 24.05
CA ILE A 56 2.15 22.24 22.82
C ILE A 56 1.71 23.49 22.04
N ALA A 57 0.40 23.79 21.99
CA ALA A 57 -0.08 24.99 21.32
C ALA A 57 0.49 26.31 21.90
N GLN A 58 0.95 26.30 23.15
CA GLN A 58 1.57 27.45 23.83
C GLN A 58 3.11 27.49 23.71
N MET A 59 3.73 26.43 23.19
CA MET A 59 5.19 26.36 23.06
C MET A 59 5.73 27.25 21.91
N PRO A 60 7.01 27.66 21.96
CA PRO A 60 7.73 28.22 20.82
C PRO A 60 7.67 27.30 19.60
N LEU A 61 7.69 27.89 18.40
CA LEU A 61 7.48 27.13 17.17
C LEU A 61 8.57 26.07 16.93
N GLU A 62 9.79 26.37 17.38
CA GLU A 62 10.96 25.49 17.32
C GLU A 62 10.76 24.23 18.18
N GLU A 63 10.13 24.38 19.34
CA GLU A 63 9.87 23.30 20.30
C GLU A 63 8.61 22.50 19.94
N ARG A 64 7.61 23.16 19.33
CA ARG A 64 6.35 22.53 18.91
C ARG A 64 6.55 21.37 17.96
N ALA A 65 7.44 21.51 16.98
CA ALA A 65 7.69 20.45 16.01
C ALA A 65 8.27 19.19 16.67
N ALA A 66 9.20 19.37 17.61
CA ALA A 66 9.80 18.26 18.34
C ALA A 66 8.77 17.56 19.25
N ALA A 67 7.93 18.32 19.94
CA ALA A 67 6.89 17.76 20.80
C ALA A 67 5.82 16.99 19.99
N LEU A 68 5.39 17.53 18.84
CA LEU A 68 4.46 16.83 17.94
C LEU A 68 5.09 15.57 17.34
N ALA A 69 6.39 15.59 17.03
CA ALA A 69 7.10 14.41 16.55
C ALA A 69 7.14 13.32 17.62
N ALA A 70 7.36 13.67 18.89
CA ALA A 70 7.35 12.69 19.99
C ALA A 70 5.98 12.00 20.13
N ILE A 71 4.88 12.76 20.06
CA ILE A 71 3.51 12.18 20.08
C ILE A 71 3.30 11.26 18.87
N HIS A 72 3.73 11.69 17.68
CA HIS A 72 3.63 10.86 16.47
C HIS A 72 4.39 9.53 16.62
N GLU A 73 5.62 9.56 17.14
CA GLU A 73 6.43 8.36 17.35
C GLU A 73 5.78 7.41 18.36
N ASP A 74 5.21 7.91 19.47
CA ASP A 74 4.53 7.07 20.45
C ASP A 74 3.30 6.36 19.84
N LEU A 75 2.45 7.12 19.14
CA LEU A 75 1.29 6.59 18.42
C LEU A 75 1.69 5.56 17.35
N ALA A 76 2.74 5.85 16.57
CA ALA A 76 3.27 4.92 15.57
C ALA A 76 3.79 3.63 16.23
N SER A 77 4.43 3.74 17.40
CA SER A 77 4.91 2.59 18.17
C SER A 77 3.76 1.70 18.65
N VAL A 78 2.65 2.28 19.08
CA VAL A 78 1.45 1.51 19.48
C VAL A 78 0.85 0.78 18.28
N LEU A 79 0.74 1.45 17.13
CA LEU A 79 0.25 0.83 15.90
C LEU A 79 1.13 -0.33 15.47
N HIS A 80 2.45 -0.13 15.44
CA HIS A 80 3.37 -1.19 15.06
C HIS A 80 3.30 -2.41 15.98
N LYS A 81 3.17 -2.20 17.30
CA LYS A 81 2.97 -3.30 18.27
C LYS A 81 1.66 -4.05 18.03
N ALA A 82 0.62 -3.37 17.54
CA ALA A 82 -0.66 -3.99 17.22
C ALA A 82 -0.61 -4.78 15.90
N GLU A 83 0.31 -4.45 14.99
CA GLU A 83 0.49 -5.13 13.70
C GLU A 83 1.21 -6.49 13.83
N GLY A 84 2.08 -6.65 14.84
CA GLY A 84 2.75 -7.92 15.16
C GLY A 84 4.11 -8.12 14.48
#